data_AF-A0A147IVU8-F1
#
_entry.id   AF-A0A147IVU8-F1
#
_cell.length_a   1.000
_cell.length_b   1.000
_cell.length_c   1.000
_cell.angle_alpha   90.00
_cell.angle_beta   90.00
_cell.angle_gamma   90.00
#
_symmetry.space_group_name_H-M   'P 1'
#
loop_
_entity.id
_entity.type
_entity.pdbx_description
1 polymer ?
#
loop_
_entity_poly.entity_id
_entity_poly.type
_entity_poly.pdbx_seq_one_letter_code
_entity_poly.pdbx_strand_id
1 'polypeptide(L)'
;MFEVGRRYRITTADHDGTGYSSVTVAAWEAPLLKVERLGSYEIINTAAPQFVSGEPDDEAYRTAQTAAAKDIADSFSVKFLGRDG
;
A
#
# COMPACT_ATOMS: atom_id res chain seq x y z
N MET A 1 2.87 0.80 11.53
CA MET A 1 3.46 2.08 12.01
C MET A 1 3.87 2.88 10.78
N PHE A 2 3.58 4.18 10.74
CA PHE A 2 3.90 5.03 9.59
C PHE A 2 5.28 5.67 9.75
N GLU A 3 6.03 5.77 8.64
CA GLU A 3 7.37 6.34 8.60
C GLU A 3 7.36 7.71 7.92
N VAL A 4 7.87 8.74 8.60
CA VAL A 4 7.94 10.10 8.05
C VAL A 4 8.84 10.14 6.82
N GLY A 5 8.39 10.82 5.77
CA GLY A 5 9.06 10.91 4.47
C GLY A 5 8.79 9.75 3.52
N ARG A 6 8.11 8.70 3.98
CA ARG A 6 7.79 7.52 3.17
C ARG A 6 6.41 7.63 2.52
N ARG A 7 6.24 7.00 1.35
CA ARG A 7 4.98 7.03 0.61
C ARG A 7 4.10 5.84 1.00
N TYR A 8 2.82 6.12 1.23
CA TYR A 8 1.82 5.11 1.54
C TYR A 8 0.59 5.27 0.65
N ARG A 9 -0.02 4.13 0.28
CA ARG A 9 -1.37 4.07 -0.25
C ARG A 9 -2.34 3.97 0.93
N ILE A 10 -3.09 5.03 1.15
CA ILE A 10 -4.14 5.08 2.17
C ILE A 10 -5.46 4.69 1.52
N THR A 11 -6.17 3.78 2.18
CA THR A 11 -7.51 3.34 1.78
C THR A 11 -8.51 3.88 2.79
N THR A 12 -9.51 4.59 2.30
CA THR A 12 -10.62 5.11 3.11
C THR A 12 -11.95 4.62 2.56
N ALA A 13 -12.90 4.33 3.44
CA ALA A 13 -14.28 3.99 3.08
C ALA A 13 -15.22 5.10 3.53
N ASP A 14 -16.06 5.56 2.61
CA ASP A 14 -17.17 6.46 2.89
C ASP A 14 -18.50 5.78 2.52
N HIS A 15 -19.59 6.54 2.52
CA HIS A 15 -20.92 6.03 2.17
C HIS A 15 -21.03 5.58 0.70
N ASP A 16 -20.22 6.16 -0.19
CA ASP A 16 -20.30 5.95 -1.63
C ASP A 16 -19.31 4.86 -2.12
N GLY A 17 -18.36 4.48 -1.27
CA GLY A 17 -17.53 3.29 -1.47
C GLY A 17 -16.14 3.41 -0.87
N THR A 18 -15.22 2.62 -1.41
CA THR A 18 -13.82 2.59 -0.98
C THR A 18 -12.95 3.38 -1.95
N GLY A 19 -12.31 4.44 -1.45
CA GLY A 19 -11.33 5.25 -2.17
C GLY A 19 -9.90 4.91 -1.75
N TYR A 20 -8.94 5.17 -2.65
CA TYR A 20 -7.51 5.06 -2.34
C TYR A 20 -6.75 6.30 -2.79
N SER A 21 -5.72 6.68 -2.04
CA SER A 21 -4.83 7.80 -2.37
C SER A 21 -3.38 7.50 -1.97
N SER A 22 -2.44 7.74 -2.89
CA SER A 22 -1.01 7.67 -2.60
C SER A 22 -0.51 9.00 -2.07
N VAL A 23 0.00 9.01 -0.83
CA VAL A 23 0.38 10.20 -0.08
C VAL A 23 1.74 10.01 0.62
N THR A 24 2.44 11.11 0.89
CA THR A 24 3.71 11.09 1.63
C THR A 24 3.45 11.42 3.09
N VAL A 25 4.02 10.66 4.03
CA VAL A 25 3.85 10.93 5.47
C VAL A 25 4.69 12.15 5.87
N ALA A 26 4.04 13.17 6.40
CA ALA A 26 4.70 14.38 6.88
C ALA A 26 4.95 14.35 8.41
N ALA A 27 4.05 13.70 9.17
CA ALA A 27 4.22 13.45 10.60
C ALA A 27 3.33 12.28 11.04
N TRP A 28 3.74 11.58 12.11
CA TRP A 28 2.99 10.46 12.68
C TRP A 28 2.99 10.53 14.20
N GLU A 29 1.80 10.64 14.80
CA GLU A 29 1.57 10.56 16.24
C GLU A 29 0.23 9.84 16.46
N ALA A 30 0.26 8.55 16.82
CA ALA A 30 -0.95 7.74 16.85
C ALA A 30 -2.06 8.37 17.73
N PRO A 31 -3.31 8.47 17.25
CA PRO A 31 -3.84 7.93 15.98
C PRO A 31 -3.82 8.92 14.80
N LEU A 32 -3.15 10.05 14.93
CA LEU A 32 -3.12 11.11 13.92
C LEU A 32 -1.95 10.93 12.94
N LEU A 33 -2.30 10.87 11.66
CA LEU A 33 -1.38 10.77 10.55
C LEU A 33 -1.48 12.05 9.72
N LYS A 34 -0.40 12.83 9.67
CA LYS A 34 -0.30 13.98 8.77
C LYS A 34 0.34 13.54 7.46
N VAL A 35 -0.32 13.81 6.35
CA VAL A 35 0.14 13.44 5.01
C VAL A 35 0.19 14.65 4.09
N GLU A 36 1.06 14.58 3.09
CA GLU A 36 1.12 15.53 1.98
C GLU A 36 0.50 14.89 0.73
N ARG A 37 -0.38 15.63 0.06
CA ARG A 37 -1.01 15.27 -1.21
C ARG A 37 -1.03 16.48 -2.13
N LEU A 38 -0.32 16.41 -3.26
CA LEU A 38 -0.29 17.45 -4.30
C LEU A 38 0.03 18.86 -3.73
N GLY A 39 0.97 18.95 -2.78
CA GLY A 39 1.37 20.21 -2.14
C GLY A 39 0.42 20.71 -1.04
N SER A 40 -0.64 19.97 -0.71
CA SER A 40 -1.52 20.24 0.43
C SER A 40 -1.30 19.24 1.55
N TYR A 41 -1.51 19.67 2.80
CA TYR A 41 -1.44 18.78 3.95
C TYR A 41 -2.82 18.39 4.45
N GLU A 42 -2.96 17.12 4.82
CA GLU A 42 -4.17 16.54 5.39
C GLU A 42 -3.83 15.81 6.68
N ILE A 43 -4.75 15.83 7.65
CA ILE A 43 -4.65 15.05 8.89
C ILE A 43 -5.71 13.96 8.86
N ILE A 44 -5.26 12.71 8.94
CA ILE A 44 -6.10 11.52 8.93
C ILE A 44 -6.09 10.92 10.33
N ASN A 45 -7.27 10.65 10.89
CA ASN A 45 -7.39 9.88 12.12
C ASN A 45 -7.47 8.39 11.78
N THR A 46 -6.40 7.64 12.07
CA THR A 46 -6.29 6.21 11.75
C THR A 46 -7.13 5.32 12.67
N ALA A 47 -7.70 5.87 13.75
CA ALA A 47 -8.66 5.17 14.60
C ALA A 47 -10.11 5.39 14.16
N ALA A 48 -10.34 6.24 13.15
CA ALA A 48 -11.68 6.53 12.68
C ALA A 48 -12.20 5.41 11.76
N PRO A 49 -13.51 5.10 11.76
CA PRO A 49 -14.06 3.98 11.00
C PRO A 49 -13.84 4.05 9.49
N GLN A 50 -13.73 5.27 8.95
CA GLN A 50 -13.45 5.49 7.54
C GLN A 50 -12.02 5.11 7.16
N PHE A 51 -11.09 5.00 8.11
CA PHE A 51 -9.72 4.57 7.83
C PHE A 51 -9.69 3.04 7.75
N VAL A 52 -9.41 2.51 6.56
CA VAL A 52 -9.42 1.07 6.31
C VAL A 52 -8.02 0.50 6.40
N SER A 53 -7.07 1.07 5.66
CA SER A 53 -5.68 0.60 5.63
C SER A 53 -4.70 1.68 5.19
N GLY A 54 -3.42 1.46 5.52
CA GLY A 54 -2.29 2.22 5.00
C GLY A 54 -1.14 1.28 4.67
N GLU A 55 -0.85 1.13 3.38
CA GLU A 55 0.16 0.20 2.86
C GLU A 55 1.33 0.98 2.25
N PRO A 56 2.59 0.57 2.46
CA PRO A 56 3.72 1.21 1.79
C PRO A 56 3.54 1.21 0.26
N ASP A 57 3.76 2.36 -0.39
CA ASP A 57 3.63 2.54 -1.84
C ASP A 57 4.94 3.07 -2.44
N ASP A 58 6.06 2.51 -1.98
CA ASP A 58 7.37 2.79 -2.55
C ASP A 58 7.67 1.85 -3.72
N GLU A 59 8.48 2.33 -4.66
CA GLU A 59 8.95 1.56 -5.81
C GLU A 59 9.61 0.23 -5.40
N ALA A 60 10.32 0.21 -4.27
CA ALA A 60 10.87 -1.00 -3.68
C ALA A 60 9.79 -2.03 -3.29
N TYR A 61 8.64 -1.59 -2.77
CA TYR A 61 7.53 -2.47 -2.41
C TYR A 61 6.83 -3.02 -3.67
N ARG A 62 6.67 -2.20 -4.72
CA ARG A 62 6.14 -2.66 -6.01
C ARG A 62 7.08 -3.65 -6.70
N THR A 63 8.39 -3.40 -6.63
CA THR A 63 9.42 -4.30 -7.17
C THR A 63 9.43 -5.63 -6.43
N ALA A 64 9.33 -5.62 -5.09
CA ALA A 64 9.24 -6.83 -4.28
C ALA A 64 7.97 -7.65 -4.58
N GLN A 65 6.82 -7.00 -4.78
CA GLN A 65 5.59 -7.69 -5.19
C GLN A 65 5.70 -8.28 -6.60
N THR A 66 6.37 -7.58 -7.52
CA THR A 66 6.60 -8.08 -8.89
C THR A 66 7.56 -9.27 -8.90
N ALA A 67 8.61 -9.23 -8.08
CA ALA A 67 9.52 -10.36 -7.91
C ALA A 67 8.82 -11.59 -7.32
N ALA A 68 8.01 -11.41 -6.28
CA ALA A 68 7.22 -12.49 -5.68
C ALA A 68 6.20 -13.09 -6.68
N ALA A 69 5.54 -12.25 -7.48
CA ALA A 69 4.63 -12.71 -8.53
C ALA A 69 5.36 -13.51 -9.63
N LYS A 70 6.58 -13.10 -9.98
CA LYS A 70 7.42 -13.82 -10.94
C LYS A 70 7.83 -15.21 -10.42
N ASP A 71 8.23 -15.31 -9.15
CA ASP A 71 8.59 -16.60 -8.52
C ASP A 71 7.43 -17.60 -8.56
N ILE A 72 6.19 -17.14 -8.31
CA ILE A 72 4.99 -17.96 -8.41
C ILE A 72 4.77 -18.43 -9.86
N ALA A 73 4.85 -17.52 -10.83
CA ALA A 73 4.66 -17.85 -12.25
C ALA A 73 5.70 -18.85 -12.78
N ASP A 74 6.96 -18.72 -12.35
CA ASP A 74 8.03 -19.66 -12.71
C ASP A 74 7.80 -21.03 -12.03
N SER A 75 7.31 -21.05 -10.78
CA SER A 75 6.98 -22.30 -10.07
C SER A 75 5.80 -23.08 -10.69
N PHE A 76 4.81 -22.38 -11.23
CA PHE A 76 3.74 -23.02 -12.01
C PHE A 76 4.26 -23.58 -13.33
N SER A 77 5.12 -22.84 -14.04
CA SER A 77 5.66 -23.25 -15.33
C SER A 77 6.48 -24.56 -15.25
N VAL A 78 7.23 -24.76 -14.16
CA VAL A 78 8.02 -25.99 -13.96
C VAL A 78 7.13 -27.22 -13.71
N LYS A 79 5.96 -27.07 -13.07
CA LYS A 79 5.07 -28.22 -12.79
C LYS A 79 4.35 -28.76 -14.02
N PHE A 80 4.16 -27.97 -15.07
CA PHE A 80 3.49 -28.41 -16.30
C PHE A 80 4.43 -29.04 -17.35
N LEU A 81 5.74 -28.84 -17.23
CA LEU A 81 6.74 -29.42 -18.14
C LEU A 81 7.27 -30.80 -17.70
N GLY A 82 6.89 -31.28 -16.51
CA GLY A 82 7.35 -32.56 -15.97
C GLY A 82 6.39 -33.75 -16.14
N ARG A 83 5.30 -33.62 -16.90
CA ARG A 83 4.28 -34.67 -17.06
C ARG A 83 4.13 -35.21 -18.48
N ASP A 84 5.21 -35.21 -19.26
CA ASP A 84 5.30 -35.97 -20.52
C ASP A 84 6.75 -36.42 -20.74
N GLY A 85 7.19 -37.39 -19.93
CA GLY A 85 8.44 -38.12 -20.08
C GLY A 85 8.23 -39.59 -19.73
#